data_AF-A0A7X3VLK3-F1
#
_entry.id   AF-A0A7X3VLK3-F1
#
_cell.length_a   1.000
_cell.length_b   1.000
_cell.length_c   1.000
_cell.angle_alpha   90.00
_cell.angle_beta   90.00
_cell.angle_gamma   90.00
#
_symmetry.space_group_name_H-M   'P 1'
#
loop_
_entity.id
_entity.type
_entity.pdbx_description
1 polymer ?
#
loop_
_entity_poly.entity_id
_entity_poly.type
_entity_poly.pdbx_seq_one_letter_code
_entity_poly.pdbx_strand_id
1 'polypeptide(L)'
;SISSDKLSSCEKQILSFLSYNAFYNNTPIFIDEPELSLHIDWQRLLLPTLLDQSTGNQFFIATHSPFIFSGYRHKEIPLESN
;
A
#
# COMPACT_ATOMS: atom_id res chain seq x y z
N SER A 1 -18.02 0.22 19.26
CA SER A 1 -17.53 -0.23 17.94
C SER A 1 -17.94 0.80 16.90
N ILE A 2 -17.04 1.15 15.98
CA ILE A 2 -17.37 1.98 14.81
C ILE A 2 -17.78 1.00 13.70
N SER A 3 -18.96 1.17 13.07
CA SER A 3 -19.34 0.34 11.93
C SER A 3 -18.46 0.66 10.73
N SER A 4 -18.03 -0.36 9.98
CA SER A 4 -17.26 -0.19 8.74
C SER A 4 -17.97 0.74 7.75
N ASP A 5 -19.29 0.77 7.75
CA ASP A 5 -20.10 1.63 6.87
C ASP A 5 -19.88 3.14 7.08
N LYS A 6 -19.31 3.53 8.23
CA LYS A 6 -19.01 4.94 8.54
C LYS A 6 -17.64 5.40 8.01
N LEU A 7 -16.82 4.48 7.50
CA LEU A 7 -15.52 4.82 6.92
C LEU A 7 -15.69 5.25 5.46
N SER A 8 -14.95 6.28 5.07
CA SER A 8 -14.76 6.63 3.66
C SER A 8 -14.11 5.47 2.90
N SER A 9 -14.28 5.45 1.58
CA SER A 9 -13.65 4.42 0.73
C SER A 9 -12.12 4.38 0.91
N CYS A 10 -11.49 5.56 1.06
CA CYS A 10 -10.06 5.70 1.36
C CYS A 10 -9.68 4.99 2.67
N GLU A 11 -10.41 5.25 3.76
CA GLU A 11 -10.13 4.64 5.06
C GLU A 11 -10.35 3.13 5.05
N LYS A 12 -11.38 2.64 4.36
CA LYS A 12 -11.62 1.20 4.18
C LYS A 12 -10.46 0.52 3.46
N GLN A 13 -9.93 1.17 2.42
CA GLN A 13 -8.81 0.64 1.64
C GLN A 13 -7.52 0.58 2.47
N ILE A 14 -7.19 1.64 3.21
CA ILE A 14 -6.05 1.64 4.15
C ILE A 14 -6.22 0.56 5.20
N LEU A 15 -7.40 0.46 5.83
CA LEU A 15 -7.67 -0.56 6.83
C LEU A 15 -7.50 -1.98 6.26
N SER A 16 -7.92 -2.20 5.01
CA SER A 16 -7.71 -3.46 4.30
C SER A 16 -6.22 -3.78 4.20
N PHE A 17 -5.40 -2.87 3.67
CA PHE A 17 -3.95 -3.10 3.54
C PHE A 17 -3.27 -3.41 4.87
N LEU A 18 -3.57 -2.62 5.92
CA LEU A 18 -3.00 -2.84 7.25
C LEU A 18 -3.43 -4.17 7.85
N SER A 19 -4.70 -4.54 7.65
CA SER A 19 -5.25 -5.81 8.14
C SER A 19 -4.59 -6.99 7.44
N TYR A 20 -4.57 -6.99 6.09
CA TYR A 20 -3.90 -8.04 5.32
C TYR A 20 -2.45 -8.20 5.74
N ASN A 21 -1.70 -7.10 5.84
CA ASN A 21 -0.31 -7.18 6.27
C ASN A 21 -0.17 -7.73 7.70
N ALA A 22 -1.04 -7.35 8.64
CA ALA A 22 -1.00 -7.83 10.02
C ALA A 22 -1.32 -9.33 10.17
N PHE A 23 -2.18 -9.88 9.30
CA PHE A 23 -2.63 -11.27 9.40
C PHE A 23 -1.71 -12.28 8.73
N TYR A 24 -0.80 -11.85 7.85
CA TYR A 24 0.16 -12.70 7.18
C TYR A 24 1.59 -12.35 7.59
N ASN A 25 2.47 -13.35 7.71
CA ASN A 25 3.89 -13.15 8.00
C ASN A 25 4.74 -13.85 6.94
N ASN A 26 5.91 -13.28 6.64
CA ASN A 26 6.87 -13.82 5.67
C ASN A 26 6.25 -14.22 4.30
N THR A 27 5.25 -13.46 3.86
CA THR A 27 4.44 -13.76 2.66
C THR A 27 4.66 -12.70 1.58
N PRO A 28 4.76 -13.08 0.28
CA PRO A 28 4.72 -12.12 -0.81
C PRO A 28 3.31 -11.56 -0.98
N ILE A 29 3.18 -10.23 -0.96
CA ILE A 29 1.93 -9.49 -1.14
C ILE A 29 2.02 -8.67 -2.42
N PHE A 30 1.02 -8.84 -3.29
CA PHE A 30 0.88 -8.09 -4.53
C PHE A 30 -0.23 -7.05 -4.37
N ILE A 31 0.06 -5.81 -4.74
CA ILE A 31 -0.88 -4.70 -4.68
C ILE A 31 -0.89 -4.01 -6.04
N ASP A 32 -2.08 -3.89 -6.62
CA ASP A 32 -2.30 -3.25 -7.91
C ASP A 32 -3.07 -1.94 -7.73
N GLU A 33 -2.59 -0.89 -8.40
CA GLU A 33 -3.12 0.48 -8.38
C GLU A 33 -3.62 0.98 -7.00
N PRO A 34 -2.80 0.89 -5.92
CA PRO A 34 -3.25 1.29 -4.59
C PRO A 34 -3.62 2.77 -4.46
N GLU A 35 -3.15 3.63 -5.36
CA GLU A 35 -3.50 5.05 -5.41
C GLU A 35 -4.96 5.32 -5.76
N LEU A 36 -5.66 4.35 -6.37
CA LEU A 36 -7.06 4.50 -6.71
C LEU A 36 -7.86 4.74 -5.43
N SER A 37 -8.46 5.93 -5.32
CA SER A 37 -9.25 6.37 -4.17
C SER A 37 -8.47 6.78 -2.90
N LEU A 38 -7.13 6.81 -2.93
CA LEU A 38 -6.31 7.31 -1.81
C LEU A 38 -5.93 8.79 -1.98
N HIS A 39 -6.10 9.57 -0.91
CA HIS A 39 -5.56 10.93 -0.85
C HIS A 39 -4.02 10.91 -0.93
N ILE A 40 -3.43 11.98 -1.46
CA ILE A 40 -1.99 12.09 -1.69
C ILE A 40 -1.14 11.82 -0.45
N ASP A 41 -1.62 12.25 0.71
CA ASP A 41 -0.91 12.04 1.98
C ASP A 41 -0.91 10.57 2.39
N TRP A 42 -2.01 9.85 2.14
CA TRP A 42 -2.09 8.41 2.39
C TRP A 42 -1.21 7.62 1.41
N GLN A 43 -1.10 8.06 0.16
CA GLN A 43 -0.18 7.45 -0.82
C GLN A 43 1.27 7.50 -0.33
N ARG A 44 1.70 8.63 0.25
CA ARG A 44 3.04 8.79 0.83
C ARG A 44 3.28 7.92 2.06
N LEU A 45 2.23 7.69 2.85
CA LEU A 45 2.31 6.95 4.11
C LEU A 45 2.13 5.43 3.94
N LEU A 46 1.53 4.98 2.83
CA LEU A 46 1.15 3.58 2.64
C LEU A 46 2.32 2.62 2.84
N LEU A 47 3.36 2.74 2.02
CA LEU A 47 4.47 1.79 2.01
C LEU A 47 5.31 1.83 3.30
N PRO A 48 5.68 3.01 3.85
CA PRO A 48 6.31 3.08 5.17
C PRO A 48 5.49 2.41 6.27
N THR A 49 4.18 2.66 6.31
CA THR A 49 3.31 2.08 7.36
C THR A 49 3.26 0.56 7.26
N LEU A 50 3.19 0.00 6.04
CA LEU A 50 3.20 -1.44 5.83
C LEU A 50 4.54 -2.07 6.25
N LEU A 51 5.67 -1.43 5.96
CA LEU A 51 6.98 -1.93 6.34
C LEU A 51 7.21 -1.86 7.85
N ASP A 52 6.71 -0.83 8.53
CA ASP A 52 6.85 -0.64 9.98
C ASP A 52 6.14 -1.74 10.79
N GLN A 53 5.13 -2.44 10.23
CA GLN A 53 4.46 -3.57 10.89
C GLN A 53 5.39 -4.77 11.14
N SER A 54 6.59 -4.82 10.55
CA SER A 54 7.63 -5.80 10.85
C SER A 54 7.21 -7.27 10.70
N THR A 55 6.30 -7.54 9.76
CA THR A 55 5.73 -8.88 9.47
C THR A 55 6.66 -9.77 8.64
N GLY A 56 7.74 -9.19 8.11
CA GLY A 56 8.64 -9.86 7.17
C GLY A 56 8.03 -10.09 5.77
N ASN A 57 6.86 -9.50 5.49
CA ASN A 57 6.22 -9.59 4.18
C ASN A 57 7.00 -8.83 3.11
N GLN A 58 7.00 -9.37 1.88
CA GLN A 58 7.59 -8.71 0.71
C GLN A 58 6.47 -8.10 -0.13
N PHE A 59 6.57 -6.82 -0.47
CA PHE A 59 5.57 -6.12 -1.27
C PHE A 59 6.01 -5.97 -2.72
N PHE A 60 5.14 -6.34 -3.64
CA PHE A 60 5.22 -6.05 -5.07
C PHE A 60 4.06 -5.12 -5.42
N ILE A 61 4.37 -3.90 -5.87
CA ILE A 61 3.38 -2.86 -6.09
C ILE A 61 3.46 -2.39 -7.55
N ALA A 62 2.34 -2.48 -8.26
CA ALA A 62 2.13 -1.80 -9.52
C ALA A 62 1.37 -0.50 -9.25
N THR A 63 1.93 0.63 -9.70
CA THR A 63 1.36 1.96 -9.42
C THR A 63 1.83 2.97 -10.46
N HIS A 64 0.95 3.90 -10.80
CA HIS A 64 1.25 5.11 -11.57
C HIS A 64 1.63 6.29 -10.67
N SER A 65 1.48 6.15 -9.35
CA SER A 65 1.74 7.25 -8.41
C SER A 65 3.20 7.27 -7.95
N PRO A 66 3.96 8.33 -8.28
CA PRO A 66 5.33 8.48 -7.77
C PRO A 66 5.38 8.68 -6.26
N PHE A 67 4.26 9.05 -5.63
CA PHE A 67 4.21 9.34 -4.19
C PHE A 67 4.35 8.09 -3.33
N ILE A 68 3.91 6.93 -3.84
CA ILE A 68 4.00 5.65 -3.13
C ILE A 68 5.45 5.15 -3.06
N PHE A 69 6.20 5.22 -4.16
CA PHE A 69 7.56 4.68 -4.24
C PHE A 69 8.67 5.74 -4.13
N SER A 70 8.33 7.02 -3.91
CA SER A 70 9.30 8.12 -3.85
C SER A 70 10.49 7.89 -2.90
N GLY A 71 10.25 7.27 -1.73
CA GLY A 71 11.30 6.89 -0.76
C GLY A 71 12.08 5.62 -1.12
N TYR A 72 11.67 4.90 -2.16
CA TYR A 72 12.15 3.57 -2.52
C TYR A 72 12.58 3.47 -3.98
N ARG A 73 12.95 4.59 -4.62
CA ARG A 73 13.36 4.62 -6.05
C ARG A 73 14.43 3.60 -6.44
N HIS A 74 15.32 3.24 -5.53
CA HIS A 74 16.33 2.19 -5.77
C HIS A 74 15.74 0.77 -5.95
N LYS A 75 14.44 0.60 -5.71
CA LYS A 75 13.67 -0.64 -5.91
C LYS A 75 12.59 -0.49 -7.00
N GLU A 76 12.57 0.63 -7.71
CA GLU A 76 11.62 0.85 -8.80
C GLU A 76 12.07 0.10 -10.06
N ILE A 77 11.11 -0.48 -10.78
CA ILE A 77 11.34 -1.10 -12.09
C ILE A 77 10.40 -0.38 -13.05
N PRO A 78 10.89 0.59 -13.84
CA PRO A 78 10.07 1.26 -14.82
C PRO A 78 9.68 0.26 -15.92
N LEU A 79 8.38 0.20 -16.22
CA LEU A 79 7.85 -0.56 -17.34
C LEU A 79 7.72 0.39 -18.54
N GLU A 80 8.67 0.34 -19.46
CA GLU A 80 8.56 1.03 -20.73
C GLU A 80 7.85 0.12 -21.74
N SER A 81 6.83 0.65 -22.44
CA SER A 81 6.29 -0.01 -23.63
C SER A 81 7.22 0.32 -24.80
N ASN A 82 7.95 -0.68 -25.29
CA ASN A 82 8.70 -0.61 -26.54
C ASN A 82 7.79 -0.26 -27.73
#